data_AF-A0A8J2HQI4-F1
#
_entry.id   AF-A0A8J2HQI4-F1
#
_cell.length_a   1.000
_cell.length_b   1.000
_cell.length_c   1.000
_cell.angle_alpha   90.00
_cell.angle_beta   90.00
_cell.angle_gamma   90.00
#
_symmetry.space_group_name_H-M   'P 1'
#
loop_
_entity.id
_entity.type
_entity.pdbx_description
1 polymer ?
#
loop_
_entity_poly.entity_id
_entity_poly.type
_entity_poly.pdbx_seq_one_letter_code
_entity_poly.pdbx_strand_id
1 'polypeptide(L)'
;MGSIPIIIGTVSAPRYPAVVKVGHAHGGTGKARAENNQEFADLASLAALTNTYCTAEPYIDTKYDVHVQKIGTNYKAFMRKSISGNWKSNVGSAMLEQLAVTERHRSWIDSVAQLFGGLDVCAIELLVGKDGREYIIEVNDSALSLMGDSQEEDRRHIADLVTAKMHVSNNLHNSIFIDQFCVFFGDIFTS
;
A
#
# COMPACT_ATOMS: atom_id res chain seq x y z
N MET A 1 16.79 17.55 48.81
CA MET A 1 16.77 17.43 47.34
C MET A 1 15.42 16.84 46.96
N GLY A 2 14.49 17.67 46.51
CA GLY A 2 13.17 17.22 46.06
C GLY A 2 13.27 16.82 44.60
N SER A 3 13.09 15.53 44.30
CA SER A 3 13.00 15.04 42.93
C SER A 3 11.67 15.52 42.35
N ILE A 4 11.72 16.48 41.42
CA ILE A 4 10.56 16.86 40.61
C ILE A 4 10.27 15.67 39.69
N PRO A 5 9.08 15.05 39.75
CA PRO A 5 8.74 14.00 38.81
C PRO A 5 8.65 14.64 37.42
N ILE A 6 9.53 14.21 36.51
CA ILE A 6 9.37 14.50 35.09
C ILE A 6 8.17 13.67 34.64
N ILE A 7 7.03 14.31 34.43
CA ILE A 7 5.91 13.68 33.71
C ILE A 7 6.35 13.65 32.25
N ILE A 8 7.08 12.60 31.87
CA ILE A 8 7.27 12.25 30.46
C ILE A 8 5.88 11.86 29.99
N GLY A 9 5.32 12.63 29.05
CA GLY A 9 3.99 12.33 28.50
C GLY A 9 3.95 10.89 28.01
N THR A 10 3.11 10.06 28.62
CA THR A 10 2.97 8.66 28.27
C THR A 10 2.21 8.56 26.96
N VAL A 11 2.87 8.08 25.89
CA VAL A 11 2.23 7.81 24.60
C VAL A 11 1.54 6.43 24.69
N SER A 12 0.26 6.36 24.31
CA SER A 12 -0.54 5.13 24.34
C SER A 12 -1.40 5.00 23.08
N ALA A 13 -1.72 3.77 22.69
CA ALA A 13 -2.64 3.47 21.60
C ALA A 13 -4.08 3.30 22.13
N PRO A 14 -5.12 3.56 21.30
CA PRO A 14 -6.52 3.39 21.72
C PRO A 14 -6.92 1.92 21.91
N ARG A 15 -6.23 0.98 21.26
CA ARG A 15 -6.49 -0.47 21.37
C ARG A 15 -5.21 -1.26 21.11
N TYR A 16 -5.04 -2.36 21.83
CA TYR A 16 -3.99 -3.35 21.63
C TYR A 16 -4.56 -4.71 21.17
N PRO A 17 -3.80 -5.51 20.41
CA PRO A 17 -2.52 -5.14 19.77
C PRO A 17 -2.66 -4.02 18.75
N ALA A 18 -1.59 -3.27 18.53
CA ALA A 18 -1.51 -2.15 17.60
C ALA A 18 -0.37 -2.34 16.59
N VAL A 19 -0.56 -1.86 15.36
CA VAL A 19 0.47 -1.79 14.33
C VAL A 19 0.97 -0.36 14.24
N VAL A 20 2.28 -0.17 14.44
CA VAL A 20 2.99 1.10 14.27
C VAL A 20 3.66 1.09 12.91
N LYS A 21 3.45 2.13 12.10
CA LYS A 21 4.10 2.36 10.81
C LYS A 21 4.94 3.64 10.89
N VAL A 22 6.25 3.54 10.72
CA VAL A 22 7.19 4.66 10.86
C VAL A 22 7.63 5.15 9.48
N GLY A 23 7.43 6.44 9.22
CA GLY A 23 7.81 7.12 8.00
C GLY A 23 7.12 6.59 6.74
N HIS A 24 7.84 6.67 5.63
CA HIS A 24 7.41 6.18 4.32
C HIS A 24 8.33 5.04 3.88
N ALA A 25 7.83 3.80 3.90
CA ALA A 25 8.61 2.61 3.59
C ALA A 25 7.75 1.47 3.03
N HIS A 26 8.35 0.66 2.15
CA HIS A 26 7.69 -0.42 1.41
C HIS A 26 8.15 -1.81 1.88
N GLY A 27 7.52 -2.87 1.37
CA GLY A 27 7.94 -4.25 1.64
C GLY A 27 7.81 -4.70 3.09
N GLY A 28 7.00 -4.00 3.90
CA GLY A 28 6.84 -4.29 5.33
C GLY A 28 7.92 -3.66 6.23
N THR A 29 8.86 -2.90 5.68
CA THR A 29 9.86 -2.13 6.43
C THR A 29 9.19 -1.02 7.25
N GLY A 30 9.73 -0.73 8.44
CA GLY A 30 9.21 0.33 9.32
C GLY A 30 7.85 0.02 9.96
N LYS A 31 7.35 -1.23 9.81
CA LYS A 31 6.07 -1.67 10.40
C LYS A 31 6.34 -2.62 11.57
N ALA A 32 5.78 -2.38 12.74
CA ALA A 32 5.95 -3.21 13.93
C ALA A 32 4.61 -3.42 14.66
N ARG A 33 4.48 -4.53 15.38
CA ARG A 33 3.30 -4.84 16.19
C ARG A 33 3.65 -4.67 17.67
N ALA A 34 2.82 -3.98 18.42
CA ALA A 34 2.91 -3.86 19.87
C ALA A 34 1.69 -4.55 20.52
N GLU A 35 1.94 -5.48 21.44
CA GLU A 35 0.90 -6.24 22.14
C GLU A 35 0.30 -5.48 23.33
N ASN A 36 1.02 -4.48 23.84
CA ASN A 36 0.64 -3.75 25.06
C ASN A 36 1.25 -2.34 25.08
N ASN A 37 0.90 -1.57 26.11
CA ASN A 37 1.34 -0.18 26.26
C ASN A 37 2.86 -0.04 26.46
N GLN A 38 3.51 -1.01 27.10
CA GLN A 38 4.96 -0.96 27.32
C GLN A 38 5.69 -1.09 25.98
N GLU A 39 5.38 -2.13 25.19
CA GLU A 39 5.96 -2.31 23.86
C GLU A 39 5.69 -1.12 22.94
N PHE A 40 4.51 -0.51 23.04
CA PHE A 40 4.17 0.66 22.25
C PHE A 40 5.01 1.88 22.63
N ALA A 41 5.22 2.13 23.93
CA ALA A 41 6.10 3.19 24.40
C ALA A 41 7.55 2.95 23.96
N ASP A 42 8.02 1.71 23.99
CA ASP A 42 9.35 1.33 23.50
C ASP A 42 9.47 1.60 21.99
N LEU A 43 8.49 1.18 21.18
CA LEU A 43 8.45 1.50 19.76
C LEU A 43 8.39 3.01 19.48
N ALA A 44 7.64 3.77 20.28
CA ALA A 44 7.59 5.22 20.17
C ALA A 44 8.96 5.85 20.45
N SER A 45 9.70 5.32 21.43
CA SER A 45 11.06 5.78 21.74
C SER A 45 12.04 5.51 20.59
N LEU A 46 11.92 4.36 19.91
CA LEU A 46 12.72 4.04 18.72
C LEU A 46 12.32 4.93 17.53
N ALA A 47 11.02 5.17 17.35
CA ALA A 47 10.52 6.07 16.31
C ALA A 47 11.00 7.52 16.53
N ALA A 48 11.22 7.95 17.77
CA ALA A 48 11.76 9.28 18.05
C ALA A 48 13.17 9.50 17.45
N LEU A 49 13.94 8.43 17.21
CA LEU A 49 15.27 8.50 16.62
C LEU A 49 15.24 8.69 15.09
N THR A 50 14.11 8.40 14.42
CA THR A 50 14.04 8.42 12.96
C THR A 50 13.76 9.81 12.39
N ASN A 51 13.43 10.78 13.25
CA ASN A 51 13.08 12.16 12.89
C ASN A 51 12.05 12.24 11.73
N THR A 52 11.08 11.32 11.72
CA THR A 52 9.97 11.27 10.75
C THR A 52 8.65 11.00 11.46
N TYR A 53 7.55 11.10 10.73
CA TYR A 53 6.22 10.83 11.27
C TYR A 53 6.00 9.33 11.53
N CYS A 54 5.00 9.00 12.32
CA CYS A 54 4.52 7.64 12.49
C CYS A 54 2.99 7.61 12.58
N THR A 55 2.41 6.46 12.22
CA THR A 55 0.98 6.19 12.41
C THR A 55 0.79 4.93 13.24
N ALA A 56 -0.32 4.84 13.96
CA ALA A 56 -0.71 3.68 14.74
C ALA A 56 -2.16 3.30 14.41
N GLU A 57 -2.38 2.03 14.14
CA GLU A 57 -3.70 1.46 13.82
C GLU A 57 -3.94 0.18 14.62
N PRO A 58 -5.20 -0.17 14.96
CA PRO A 58 -5.47 -1.44 15.62
C PRO A 58 -5.01 -2.62 14.76
N TYR A 59 -4.36 -3.60 15.38
CA TYR A 59 -4.04 -4.85 14.71
C TYR A 59 -5.31 -5.62 14.37
N ILE A 60 -5.39 -6.10 13.13
CA ILE A 60 -6.47 -6.95 12.64
C ILE A 60 -5.97 -8.38 12.57
N ASP A 61 -6.67 -9.31 13.22
CA ASP A 61 -6.42 -10.73 13.05
C ASP A 61 -7.00 -11.20 11.71
N THR A 62 -6.14 -11.33 10.70
CA THR A 62 -6.52 -11.50 9.30
C THR A 62 -6.61 -12.95 8.86
N LYS A 63 -7.59 -13.24 8.00
CA LYS A 63 -7.66 -14.49 7.21
C LYS A 63 -6.71 -14.45 6.01
N TYR A 64 -6.68 -13.31 5.34
CA TYR A 64 -5.86 -13.00 4.16
C TYR A 64 -5.92 -11.49 3.89
N ASP A 65 -5.04 -10.99 3.02
CA ASP A 65 -5.13 -9.66 2.45
C ASP A 65 -5.65 -9.72 1.01
N VAL A 66 -6.17 -8.60 0.51
CA VAL A 66 -6.62 -8.44 -0.87
C VAL A 66 -5.99 -7.20 -1.46
N HIS A 67 -5.37 -7.36 -2.62
CA HIS A 67 -4.86 -6.30 -3.48
C HIS A 67 -5.84 -6.10 -4.62
N VAL A 68 -6.47 -4.92 -4.73
CA VAL A 68 -7.32 -4.57 -5.87
C VAL A 68 -6.59 -3.49 -6.66
N GLN A 69 -6.38 -3.71 -7.95
CA GLN A 69 -5.69 -2.78 -8.85
C GLN A 69 -6.60 -2.30 -9.97
N LYS A 70 -6.31 -1.10 -10.44
CA LYS A 70 -6.91 -0.47 -11.61
C LYS A 70 -5.79 0.06 -12.51
N ILE A 71 -5.77 -0.41 -13.76
CA ILE A 71 -4.85 0.03 -14.81
C ILE A 71 -5.72 0.54 -15.96
N GLY A 72 -5.84 1.86 -16.10
CA GLY A 72 -6.78 2.50 -17.01
C GLY A 72 -8.22 2.06 -16.72
N THR A 73 -8.79 1.24 -17.61
CA THR A 73 -10.13 0.67 -17.46
C THR A 73 -10.14 -0.80 -17.04
N ASN A 74 -8.97 -1.41 -16.82
CA ASN A 74 -8.85 -2.81 -16.38
C ASN A 74 -8.80 -2.87 -14.84
N TYR A 75 -9.48 -3.87 -14.27
CA TYR A 75 -9.58 -4.08 -12.82
C TYR A 75 -9.23 -5.52 -12.51
N LYS A 76 -8.35 -5.73 -11.54
CA LYS A 76 -8.02 -7.08 -11.02
C LYS A 76 -8.02 -7.05 -9.49
N ALA A 77 -8.36 -8.18 -8.89
CA ALA A 77 -8.25 -8.39 -7.45
C ALA A 77 -7.47 -9.67 -7.19
N PHE A 78 -6.60 -9.65 -6.19
CA PHE A 78 -5.79 -10.79 -5.77
C PHE A 78 -5.91 -10.96 -4.28
N MET A 79 -6.20 -12.18 -3.85
CA MET A 79 -6.08 -12.58 -2.45
C MET A 79 -4.69 -13.12 -2.21
N ARG A 80 -4.06 -12.68 -1.12
CA ARG A 80 -2.78 -13.19 -0.66
C ARG A 80 -2.90 -13.71 0.76
N LYS A 81 -2.42 -14.94 0.96
CA LYS A 81 -2.43 -15.61 2.27
C LYS A 81 -1.03 -16.06 2.64
N SER A 82 -0.53 -15.59 3.79
CA SER A 82 0.74 -16.07 4.33
C SER A 82 0.68 -17.58 4.57
N ILE A 83 1.71 -18.29 4.10
CA ILE A 83 1.92 -19.71 4.45
C ILE A 83 3.05 -19.89 5.47
N SER A 84 3.79 -18.82 5.76
CA SER A 84 4.89 -18.80 6.74
C SER A 84 4.44 -18.48 8.17
N GLY A 85 3.15 -18.18 8.39
CA GLY A 85 2.63 -17.76 9.69
C GLY A 85 2.99 -16.32 10.07
N ASN A 86 3.59 -15.55 9.15
CA ASN A 86 3.92 -14.15 9.37
C ASN A 86 2.64 -13.31 9.32
N TRP A 87 2.46 -12.40 10.28
CA TRP A 87 1.35 -11.45 10.26
C TRP A 87 1.46 -10.43 9.12
N LYS A 88 2.69 -10.20 8.63
CA LYS A 88 2.95 -9.49 7.38
C LYS A 88 2.93 -10.50 6.24
N SER A 89 1.78 -10.68 5.63
CA SER A 89 1.56 -11.61 4.51
C SER A 89 2.39 -11.31 3.27
N ASN A 90 2.89 -10.07 3.13
CA ASN A 90 3.82 -9.67 2.08
C ASN A 90 5.29 -10.02 2.38
N VAL A 91 5.59 -10.61 3.54
CA VAL A 91 6.95 -10.98 3.95
C VAL A 91 7.08 -12.50 4.07
N GLY A 92 7.92 -13.06 3.21
CA GLY A 92 8.15 -14.51 3.09
C GLY A 92 7.17 -15.16 2.11
N SER A 93 7.05 -16.48 2.20
CA SER A 93 6.21 -17.23 1.27
C SER A 93 4.71 -16.99 1.52
N ALA A 94 3.98 -16.76 0.43
CA ALA A 94 2.54 -16.57 0.44
C ALA A 94 1.90 -17.27 -0.76
N MET A 95 0.65 -17.70 -0.59
CA MET A 95 -0.21 -18.15 -1.68
C MET A 95 -0.93 -16.92 -2.26
N LEU A 96 -1.01 -16.84 -3.58
CA LEU A 96 -1.71 -15.79 -4.29
C LEU A 96 -2.80 -16.42 -5.18
N GLU A 97 -4.01 -15.87 -5.13
CA GLU A 97 -5.15 -16.32 -5.91
C GLU A 97 -5.87 -15.11 -6.51
N GLN A 98 -6.18 -15.16 -7.81
CA GLN A 98 -6.97 -14.10 -8.43
C GLN A 98 -8.46 -14.23 -8.04
N LEU A 99 -9.05 -13.13 -7.62
CA LEU A 99 -10.47 -13.04 -7.25
C LEU A 99 -11.27 -12.27 -8.31
N ALA A 100 -12.58 -12.51 -8.32
CA ALA A 100 -13.51 -11.63 -9.00
C ALA A 100 -13.59 -10.28 -8.28
N VAL A 101 -13.47 -9.18 -9.03
CA VAL A 101 -13.62 -7.82 -8.49
C VAL A 101 -15.08 -7.57 -8.15
N THR A 102 -15.38 -7.30 -6.88
CA THR A 102 -16.75 -6.99 -6.44
C THR A 102 -17.13 -5.55 -6.79
N GLU A 103 -18.44 -5.25 -6.81
CA GLU A 103 -18.92 -3.87 -7.00
C GLU A 103 -18.41 -2.93 -5.90
N ARG A 104 -18.29 -3.44 -4.67
CA ARG A 104 -17.73 -2.70 -3.53
C ARG A 104 -16.27 -2.35 -3.75
N HIS A 105 -15.45 -3.31 -4.18
CA HIS A 105 -14.04 -3.08 -4.50
C HIS A 105 -13.87 -2.07 -5.63
N ARG A 106 -14.72 -2.18 -6.67
CA ARG A 106 -14.76 -1.24 -7.79
C ARG A 106 -15.06 0.19 -7.33
N SER A 107 -16.10 0.37 -6.51
CA SER A 107 -16.49 1.68 -5.98
C SER A 107 -15.34 2.34 -5.19
N TRP A 108 -14.62 1.56 -4.38
CA TRP A 108 -13.47 2.07 -3.61
C TRP A 108 -12.32 2.50 -4.51
N ILE A 109 -11.89 1.65 -5.45
CA ILE A 109 -10.76 1.99 -6.30
C ILE A 109 -11.08 3.11 -7.31
N ASP A 110 -12.34 3.23 -7.73
CA ASP A 110 -12.79 4.36 -8.55
C ASP A 110 -12.79 5.68 -7.80
N SER A 111 -13.08 5.65 -6.50
CA SER A 111 -12.98 6.84 -5.64
C SER A 111 -11.51 7.25 -5.45
N VAL A 112 -10.62 6.27 -5.26
CA VAL A 112 -9.17 6.49 -5.18
C VAL A 112 -8.61 7.06 -6.48
N ALA A 113 -9.06 6.54 -7.63
CA ALA A 113 -8.61 6.97 -8.94
C ALA A 113 -8.92 8.46 -9.25
N GLN A 114 -9.78 9.11 -8.48
CA GLN A 114 -10.09 10.54 -8.61
C GLN A 114 -9.18 11.45 -7.78
N LEU A 115 -8.36 10.89 -6.89
CA LEU A 115 -7.46 11.67 -6.05
C LEU A 115 -6.37 12.37 -6.89
N PHE A 116 -5.88 13.49 -6.39
CA PHE A 116 -4.75 14.25 -6.95
C PHE A 116 -4.89 14.65 -8.44
N GLY A 117 -6.13 14.81 -8.92
CA GLY A 117 -6.41 15.18 -10.32
C GLY A 117 -6.56 13.99 -11.27
N GLY A 118 -6.48 12.76 -10.76
CA GLY A 118 -6.70 11.53 -11.52
C GLY A 118 -5.48 10.60 -11.48
N LEU A 119 -5.70 9.36 -11.09
CA LEU A 119 -4.70 8.29 -11.14
C LEU A 119 -5.09 7.30 -12.24
N ASP A 120 -4.29 7.23 -13.29
CA ASP A 120 -4.50 6.27 -14.38
C ASP A 120 -4.13 4.84 -13.96
N VAL A 121 -3.21 4.69 -13.00
CA VAL A 121 -2.82 3.42 -12.39
C VAL A 121 -2.84 3.59 -10.87
N CYS A 122 -3.57 2.73 -10.17
CA CYS A 122 -3.61 2.71 -8.71
C CYS A 122 -4.04 1.35 -8.17
N ALA A 123 -3.80 1.14 -6.88
CA ALA A 123 -4.30 -0.03 -6.15
C ALA A 123 -4.73 0.31 -4.73
N ILE A 124 -5.63 -0.50 -4.18
CA ILE A 124 -5.99 -0.52 -2.76
C ILE A 124 -5.54 -1.84 -2.14
N GLU A 125 -4.97 -1.76 -0.95
CA GLU A 125 -4.63 -2.91 -0.13
C GLU A 125 -5.60 -2.96 1.04
N LEU A 126 -6.21 -4.13 1.24
CA LEU A 126 -7.17 -4.34 2.32
C LEU A 126 -6.92 -5.65 3.06
N LEU A 127 -7.29 -5.64 4.34
CA LEU A 127 -7.21 -6.79 5.22
C LEU A 127 -8.61 -7.38 5.41
N VAL A 128 -8.74 -8.70 5.27
CA VAL A 128 -9.98 -9.41 5.62
C VAL A 128 -9.79 -10.06 6.98
N GLY A 129 -10.49 -9.52 7.98
CA GLY A 129 -10.44 -10.02 9.35
C GLY A 129 -11.09 -11.40 9.51
N LYS A 130 -10.73 -12.12 10.57
CA LYS A 130 -11.42 -13.37 10.93
C LYS A 130 -12.90 -13.16 11.26
N ASP A 131 -13.24 -11.95 11.69
CA ASP A 131 -14.60 -11.44 11.88
C ASP A 131 -15.38 -11.22 10.57
N GLY A 132 -14.73 -11.37 9.40
CA GLY A 132 -15.35 -11.20 8.08
C GLY A 132 -15.46 -9.75 7.63
N ARG A 133 -14.90 -8.79 8.38
CA ARG A 133 -14.86 -7.38 7.97
C ARG A 133 -13.63 -7.10 7.10
N GLU A 134 -13.78 -6.13 6.20
CA GLU A 134 -12.73 -5.63 5.32
C GLU A 134 -12.22 -4.28 5.83
N TYR A 135 -10.90 -4.11 5.85
CA TYR A 135 -10.24 -2.89 6.33
C TYR A 135 -9.24 -2.42 5.28
N ILE A 136 -9.47 -1.26 4.67
CA ILE A 136 -8.50 -0.65 3.74
C ILE A 136 -7.33 -0.09 4.58
N ILE A 137 -6.10 -0.45 4.22
CA ILE A 137 -4.90 -0.08 5.00
C ILE A 137 -3.89 0.76 4.21
N GLU A 138 -3.94 0.74 2.88
CA GLU A 138 -3.00 1.45 2.02
C GLU A 138 -3.59 1.64 0.62
N VAL A 139 -3.12 2.69 -0.05
CA VAL A 139 -3.39 3.00 -1.45
C VAL A 139 -2.05 3.20 -2.13
N ASN A 140 -1.88 2.61 -3.30
CA ASN A 140 -0.69 2.72 -4.15
C ASN A 140 -1.05 3.44 -5.45
N ASP A 141 -0.11 4.19 -6.00
CA ASP A 141 -0.22 4.86 -7.30
C ASP A 141 0.39 3.99 -8.42
N SER A 142 0.97 4.60 -9.46
CA SER A 142 1.63 3.91 -10.56
C SER A 142 2.84 3.07 -10.17
N ALA A 143 3.42 3.25 -8.98
CA ALA A 143 4.55 2.47 -8.48
C ALA A 143 4.14 1.16 -7.79
N LEU A 144 2.90 0.70 -8.00
CA LEU A 144 2.42 -0.58 -7.47
C LEU A 144 3.21 -1.78 -8.02
N SER A 145 3.31 -2.85 -7.22
CA SER A 145 3.89 -4.11 -7.68
C SER A 145 2.84 -4.93 -8.44
N LEU A 146 3.17 -5.36 -9.66
CA LEU A 146 2.32 -6.27 -10.43
C LEU A 146 2.37 -7.68 -9.81
N MET A 147 1.22 -8.34 -9.72
CA MET A 147 1.08 -9.63 -9.03
C MET A 147 0.44 -10.70 -9.92
N GLY A 148 0.67 -11.96 -9.57
CA GLY A 148 0.06 -13.13 -10.23
C GLY A 148 0.67 -13.49 -11.57
N ASP A 149 -0.01 -14.37 -12.30
CA ASP A 149 0.50 -14.94 -13.56
C ASP A 149 0.24 -14.03 -14.77
N SER A 150 -0.59 -13.01 -14.62
CA SER A 150 -1.01 -12.09 -15.70
C SER A 150 -0.21 -10.77 -15.74
N GLN A 151 0.98 -10.72 -15.15
CA GLN A 151 1.82 -9.52 -15.12
C GLN A 151 2.20 -9.02 -16.52
N GLU A 152 2.46 -9.93 -17.47
CA GLU A 152 2.75 -9.55 -18.87
C GLU A 152 1.56 -8.85 -19.54
N GLU A 153 0.34 -9.26 -19.21
CA GLU A 153 -0.87 -8.60 -19.69
C GLU A 153 -0.99 -7.19 -19.09
N ASP A 154 -0.70 -7.04 -17.79
CA ASP A 154 -0.73 -5.75 -17.12
C ASP A 154 0.33 -4.79 -17.67
N ARG A 155 1.54 -5.27 -17.96
CA ARG A 155 2.59 -4.50 -18.64
C ARG A 155 2.12 -4.00 -20.01
N ARG A 156 1.39 -4.83 -20.78
CA ARG A 156 0.81 -4.42 -22.07
C ARG A 156 -0.26 -3.36 -21.89
N HIS A 157 -1.17 -3.51 -20.93
CA HIS A 157 -2.19 -2.50 -20.64
C HIS A 157 -1.56 -1.15 -20.23
N ILE A 158 -0.48 -1.17 -19.45
CA ILE A 158 0.27 0.03 -19.09
C ILE A 158 0.89 0.67 -20.35
N ALA A 159 1.53 -0.13 -21.22
CA ALA A 159 2.12 0.36 -22.46
C ALA A 159 1.08 1.00 -23.40
N ASP A 160 -0.10 0.37 -23.55
CA ASP A 160 -1.21 0.87 -24.36
C ASP A 160 -1.76 2.19 -23.78
N LEU A 161 -1.92 2.25 -22.45
CA LEU A 161 -2.35 3.45 -21.74
C LEU A 161 -1.38 4.62 -21.96
N VAL A 162 -0.09 4.39 -21.78
CA VAL A 162 0.96 5.39 -22.02
C VAL A 162 0.93 5.86 -23.49
N THR A 163 0.85 4.92 -24.43
CA THR A 163 0.77 5.22 -25.86
C THR A 163 -0.45 6.08 -26.19
N ALA A 164 -1.61 5.76 -25.63
CA ALA A 164 -2.83 6.55 -25.80
C ALA A 164 -2.68 7.97 -25.25
N LYS A 165 -2.08 8.14 -24.07
CA LYS A 165 -1.81 9.46 -23.47
C LYS A 165 -0.82 10.27 -24.30
N MET A 166 0.22 9.62 -24.84
CA MET A 166 1.17 10.26 -25.75
C MET A 166 0.50 10.74 -27.04
N HIS A 167 -0.40 9.95 -27.64
CA HIS A 167 -1.15 10.39 -28.82
C HIS A 167 -2.05 11.60 -28.54
N VAL A 168 -2.75 11.62 -27.40
CA VAL A 168 -3.55 12.78 -26.99
C VAL A 168 -2.68 14.01 -26.81
N SER A 169 -1.51 13.87 -26.16
CA SER A 169 -0.56 14.96 -25.96
C SER A 169 0.05 15.47 -27.27
N ASN A 170 0.42 14.56 -28.19
CA ASN A 170 0.95 14.92 -29.52
C ASN A 170 -0.10 15.63 -30.38
N ASN A 171 -1.38 15.26 -30.26
CA ASN A 171 -2.47 15.97 -30.93
C ASN A 171 -2.74 17.36 -30.30
N LEU A 172 -2.34 17.57 -29.04
CA LEU A 172 -2.38 18.87 -28.37
C LEU A 172 -1.13 19.73 -28.68
N HIS A 173 0.02 19.11 -28.98
CA HIS A 173 1.28 19.77 -29.25
C HIS A 173 1.86 19.40 -30.61
N ASN A 174 1.42 20.13 -31.63
CA ASN A 174 2.23 20.44 -32.82
C ASN A 174 3.41 21.40 -32.48
N SER A 175 3.97 21.32 -31.27
CA SER A 175 5.10 22.12 -30.79
C SER A 175 5.72 21.49 -29.53
N ILE A 176 6.87 20.84 -29.73
CA ILE A 176 7.98 20.61 -28.79
C ILE A 176 7.95 19.32 -27.94
N PHE A 177 9.14 18.70 -27.94
CA PHE A 177 9.52 17.30 -27.72
C PHE A 177 9.66 16.88 -26.24
N ILE A 178 9.45 15.58 -26.03
CA ILE A 178 10.28 14.60 -25.29
C ILE A 178 11.23 15.19 -24.23
N ASP A 179 10.89 15.04 -22.94
CA ASP A 179 11.92 14.99 -21.88
C ASP A 179 11.52 14.26 -20.58
N GLN A 180 10.43 13.48 -20.56
CA GLN A 180 9.97 12.81 -19.33
C GLN A 180 10.01 11.27 -19.38
N PHE A 181 10.84 10.72 -20.27
CA PHE A 181 10.87 9.28 -20.56
C PHE A 181 11.81 8.46 -19.64
N CYS A 182 12.72 9.10 -18.90
CA CYS A 182 13.80 8.38 -18.21
C CYS A 182 13.51 7.89 -16.77
N VAL A 183 12.41 8.29 -16.13
CA VAL A 183 12.14 7.89 -14.72
C VAL A 183 11.25 6.64 -14.63
N PHE A 184 10.48 6.30 -15.66
CA PHE A 184 9.49 5.21 -15.62
C PHE A 184 10.05 3.80 -15.85
N PHE A 185 11.23 3.66 -16.46
CA PHE A 185 11.74 2.36 -16.92
C PHE A 185 12.71 1.66 -15.96
N GLY A 186 13.18 2.32 -14.89
CA GLY A 186 14.16 1.75 -13.95
C GLY A 186 13.63 0.57 -13.13
N ASP A 187 12.40 0.70 -12.62
CA ASP A 187 11.88 -0.23 -11.61
C ASP A 187 10.97 -1.34 -12.17
N ILE A 188 10.58 -1.27 -13.46
CA ILE A 188 9.70 -2.27 -14.10
C ILE A 188 10.48 -3.41 -14.78
N PHE A 189 11.75 -3.21 -15.12
CA PHE A 189 12.57 -4.16 -15.88
C PHE A 189 13.70 -4.84 -15.09
N THR A 190 13.77 -4.67 -13.76
CA THR A 190 14.76 -5.35 -12.91
C THR A 190 14.10 -6.21 -11.85
N SER A 191 13.45 -7.30 -12.28
CA SER A 191 13.39 -8.57 -11.52
C SER A 191 13.15 -9.74 -12.46
#